data_AF-A0A5N6L162-F1
#
_entry.id   AF-A0A5N6L162-F1
#
_cell.length_a   1.000
_cell.length_b   1.000
_cell.length_c   1.000
_cell.angle_alpha   90.00
_cell.angle_beta   90.00
_cell.angle_gamma   90.00
#
_symmetry.space_group_name_H-M   'P 1'
#
loop_
_entity.id
_entity.type
_entity.pdbx_description
1 polymer ?
#
loop_
_entity_poly.entity_id
_entity_poly.type
_entity_poly.pdbx_seq_one_letter_code
_entity_poly.pdbx_strand_id
1 'polypeptide(L)'
;MAAEAAPAAKKLASSLVQASQIPEHGQHIFVYGHFRTNQVIYSLNRTMRNNRALKQLPYLGKKSKPPTLRRDHWRPLATLTFPSGRQGLNAYKELREFRMRHEHEWDFPDLVRAPKAKVARRLQDQKANSIADMAYVLLRQDRVARYQSQHDETEQLKNEAAEEKAKARVAELRKLKEEAQKDTTPEGITKFKALKAEKQHLVRNLGKPVEHRSVAGLWSPINDKRPKAKRGVGRLRGLRGAPRMTMEGVRIEWANILDAEFAANWPQSVIHDTITRGGPRTRNIHSTSHDVLQAPTELEGRIGKLGAKRAERTETVIQSPNSSEERSGLNKLLDRLRNGRQDAMSV
;
A
#
# COMPACT_ATOMS: atom_id res chain seq x y z
N MET A 1 -21.18 38.43 -37.13
CA MET A 1 -21.66 37.13 -36.60
C MET A 1 -20.59 36.45 -35.74
N ALA A 2 -20.13 37.07 -34.63
CA ALA A 2 -19.02 36.52 -33.82
C ALA A 2 -19.16 36.77 -32.31
N ALA A 3 -20.39 36.93 -31.79
CA ALA A 3 -20.62 37.26 -30.37
C ALA A 3 -21.29 36.16 -29.54
N GLU A 4 -21.70 35.03 -30.13
CA GLU A 4 -22.57 34.05 -29.46
C GLU A 4 -21.85 32.81 -28.90
N ALA A 5 -20.54 32.66 -29.12
CA ALA A 5 -19.78 31.45 -28.71
C ALA A 5 -19.21 31.50 -27.28
N ALA A 6 -19.11 32.67 -26.65
CA ALA A 6 -18.47 32.86 -25.35
C ALA A 6 -19.19 32.23 -24.12
N PRO A 7 -20.53 32.21 -24.02
CA PRO A 7 -21.20 31.68 -22.83
C PRO A 7 -21.22 30.14 -22.79
N ALA A 8 -21.20 29.47 -23.94
CA ALA A 8 -21.17 28.01 -24.03
C ALA A 8 -19.82 27.42 -23.57
N ALA A 9 -18.71 28.07 -23.94
CA ALA A 9 -17.37 27.67 -23.52
C ALA A 9 -17.17 27.80 -22.00
N LYS A 10 -17.72 28.85 -21.37
CA LYS A 10 -17.67 29.02 -19.91
C LYS A 10 -18.49 27.97 -19.16
N LYS A 11 -19.66 27.58 -19.67
CA LYS A 11 -20.46 26.48 -19.08
C LYS A 11 -19.75 25.14 -19.18
N LEU A 12 -19.12 24.84 -20.32
CA LEU A 12 -18.34 23.62 -20.49
C LEU A 12 -17.12 23.58 -19.56
N ALA A 13 -16.35 24.67 -19.48
CA ALA A 13 -15.22 24.77 -18.56
C ALA A 13 -15.64 24.61 -17.09
N SER A 14 -16.74 25.25 -16.67
CA SER A 14 -17.31 25.09 -15.33
C SER A 14 -17.76 23.65 -15.05
N SER A 15 -18.38 22.98 -16.02
CA SER A 15 -18.82 21.59 -15.86
C SER A 15 -17.65 20.61 -15.77
N LEU A 16 -16.55 20.87 -16.48
CA LEU A 16 -15.34 20.05 -16.42
C LEU A 16 -14.61 20.23 -15.08
N VAL A 17 -14.60 21.46 -14.54
CA VAL A 17 -14.07 21.75 -13.19
C VAL A 17 -14.96 21.14 -12.09
N GLN A 18 -16.29 21.09 -12.27
CA GLN A 18 -17.17 20.42 -11.32
C GLN A 18 -17.08 18.89 -11.43
N ALA A 19 -16.90 18.33 -12.62
CA ALA A 19 -16.73 16.90 -12.83
C ALA A 19 -15.39 16.39 -12.24
N SER A 20 -14.32 17.20 -12.27
CA SER A 20 -13.05 16.87 -11.61
C SER A 20 -13.09 16.99 -10.09
N GLN A 21 -14.11 17.65 -9.53
CA GLN A 21 -14.31 17.79 -8.08
C GLN A 21 -15.11 16.66 -7.44
N ILE A 22 -15.71 15.75 -8.23
CA ILE A 22 -16.36 14.57 -7.67
C ILE A 22 -15.26 13.60 -7.27
N PRO A 23 -15.04 13.34 -5.96
CA PRO A 23 -13.99 12.44 -5.53
C PRO A 23 -14.21 11.06 -6.12
N GLU A 24 -13.12 10.46 -6.60
CA GLU A 24 -13.17 9.13 -7.22
C GLU A 24 -13.68 8.10 -6.19
N HIS A 25 -14.44 7.11 -6.64
CA HIS A 25 -14.91 6.07 -5.74
C HIS A 25 -13.71 5.33 -5.10
N GLY A 26 -13.67 5.33 -3.77
CA GLY A 26 -12.58 4.72 -3.01
C GLY A 26 -11.43 5.67 -2.68
N GLN A 27 -11.47 6.93 -3.14
CA GLN A 27 -10.50 7.95 -2.75
C GLN A 27 -10.58 8.27 -1.25
N HIS A 28 -11.78 8.18 -0.67
CA HIS A 28 -12.01 8.34 0.76
C HIS A 28 -12.49 7.05 1.40
N ILE A 29 -11.92 6.72 2.56
CA ILE A 29 -12.41 5.66 3.45
C ILE A 29 -12.80 6.30 4.78
N PHE A 30 -14.04 6.12 5.17
CA PHE A 30 -14.59 6.58 6.44
C PHE A 30 -14.57 5.43 7.44
N VAL A 31 -13.94 5.67 8.59
CA VAL A 31 -13.82 4.72 9.68
C VAL A 31 -14.73 5.17 10.82
N TYR A 32 -15.59 4.27 11.30
CA TYR A 32 -16.51 4.54 12.39
C TYR A 32 -16.23 3.63 13.58
N GLY A 33 -16.21 4.20 14.77
CA GLY A 33 -16.09 3.47 16.03
C GLY A 33 -17.41 3.48 16.80
N HIS A 34 -17.76 2.34 17.38
CA HIS A 34 -18.85 2.25 18.35
C HIS A 34 -18.37 2.75 19.72
N PHE A 35 -19.04 3.75 20.30
CA PHE A 35 -18.53 4.46 21.49
C PHE A 35 -18.36 3.60 22.75
N ARG A 36 -19.16 2.54 22.94
CA ARG A 36 -19.06 1.64 24.12
C ARG A 36 -18.22 0.38 23.89
N THR A 37 -18.44 -0.31 22.77
CA THR A 37 -17.83 -1.62 22.48
C THR A 37 -16.53 -1.53 21.70
N ASN A 38 -16.14 -0.33 21.25
CA ASN A 38 -14.97 -0.10 20.40
C ASN A 38 -14.93 -0.95 19.12
N GLN A 39 -16.08 -1.43 18.67
CA GLN A 39 -16.21 -2.07 17.37
C GLN A 39 -15.95 -1.04 16.27
N VAL A 40 -15.30 -1.45 15.19
CA VAL A 40 -14.94 -0.57 14.08
C VAL A 40 -15.60 -1.03 12.79
N ILE A 41 -16.08 -0.07 12.00
CA ILE A 41 -16.69 -0.30 10.69
C ILE A 41 -16.04 0.61 9.66
N TYR A 42 -15.71 0.05 8.50
CA TYR A 42 -15.18 0.80 7.36
C TYR A 42 -16.29 1.10 6.35
N SER A 43 -16.26 2.26 5.70
CA SER A 43 -17.21 2.63 4.66
C SER A 43 -16.53 3.47 3.59
N LEU A 44 -16.87 3.23 2.32
CA LEU A 44 -16.44 4.09 1.21
C LEU A 44 -17.31 5.35 1.06
N ASN A 45 -18.46 5.37 1.75
CA ASN A 45 -19.38 6.51 1.74
C ASN A 45 -19.39 7.19 3.10
N ARG A 46 -19.52 8.52 3.09
CA ARG A 46 -19.69 9.33 4.31
C ARG A 46 -20.96 8.96 5.08
N THR A 47 -21.99 8.46 4.41
CA THR A 47 -23.17 7.90 5.09
C THR A 47 -22.98 6.40 5.29
N MET A 48 -23.10 5.94 6.53
CA MET A 48 -23.02 4.51 6.85
C MET A 48 -24.28 3.78 6.34
N ARG A 49 -24.11 2.83 5.42
CA ARG A 49 -25.22 1.99 4.91
C ARG A 49 -25.43 0.79 5.81
N ASN A 50 -26.57 0.72 6.51
CA ASN A 50 -26.89 -0.28 7.53
C ASN A 50 -26.59 -1.73 7.07
N ASN A 51 -27.14 -2.15 5.92
CA ASN A 51 -26.97 -3.51 5.40
C ASN A 51 -25.51 -3.91 5.10
N ARG A 52 -24.69 -2.96 4.63
CA ARG A 52 -23.27 -3.24 4.34
C ARG A 52 -22.43 -3.22 5.61
N ALA A 53 -22.74 -2.31 6.52
CA ALA A 53 -22.04 -2.15 7.78
C ALA A 53 -22.32 -3.33 8.74
N LEU A 54 -23.56 -3.81 8.85
CA LEU A 54 -23.90 -5.00 9.64
C LEU A 54 -23.23 -6.29 9.15
N LYS A 55 -22.92 -6.40 7.85
CA LYS A 55 -22.17 -7.55 7.31
C LYS A 55 -20.71 -7.57 7.74
N GLN A 56 -20.18 -6.45 8.21
CA GLN A 56 -18.83 -6.39 8.74
C GLN A 56 -18.80 -6.97 10.16
N LEU A 57 -19.85 -6.82 10.96
CA LEU A 57 -19.89 -7.34 12.33
C LEU A 57 -20.13 -8.86 12.35
N PRO A 58 -19.16 -9.68 12.82
CA PRO A 58 -19.37 -11.10 13.03
C PRO A 58 -20.26 -11.35 14.25
N TYR A 59 -20.80 -12.56 14.34
CA TYR A 59 -21.52 -12.99 15.53
C TYR A 59 -20.53 -13.57 16.55
N LEU A 60 -20.34 -12.85 17.66
CA LEU A 60 -19.46 -13.26 18.77
C LEU A 60 -20.27 -13.73 20.00
N GLY A 61 -21.58 -13.93 19.83
CA GLY A 61 -22.51 -14.31 20.92
C GLY A 61 -23.69 -13.35 21.09
N LYS A 62 -24.50 -13.58 22.13
CA LYS A 62 -25.70 -12.77 22.41
C LYS A 62 -25.33 -11.29 22.60
N LYS A 63 -26.08 -10.39 21.97
CA LYS A 63 -25.86 -8.92 21.96
C LYS A 63 -24.56 -8.46 21.28
N SER A 64 -23.82 -9.34 20.61
CA SER A 64 -22.57 -8.94 19.94
C SER A 64 -22.79 -8.14 18.66
N LYS A 65 -23.88 -8.46 17.95
CA LYS A 65 -24.31 -7.87 16.70
C LYS A 65 -25.68 -7.22 16.91
N PRO A 66 -25.81 -5.89 16.79
CA PRO A 66 -27.10 -5.23 16.90
C PRO A 66 -28.00 -5.58 15.70
N PRO A 67 -29.33 -5.62 15.86
CA PRO A 67 -30.26 -5.85 14.75
C PRO A 67 -30.27 -4.68 13.75
N THR A 68 -29.96 -3.47 14.21
CA THR A 68 -29.88 -2.25 13.39
C THR A 68 -28.83 -1.31 13.97
N LEU A 69 -28.07 -0.64 13.10
CA LEU A 69 -27.08 0.35 13.52
C LEU A 69 -27.78 1.66 13.88
N ARG A 70 -27.68 2.05 15.15
CA ARG A 70 -28.22 3.31 15.64
C ARG A 70 -27.18 4.42 15.49
N ARG A 71 -27.56 5.55 14.88
CA ARG A 71 -26.63 6.63 14.51
C ARG A 71 -25.90 7.26 15.70
N ASP A 72 -26.52 7.29 16.87
CA ASP A 72 -25.98 7.83 18.12
C ASP A 72 -24.81 7.00 18.69
N HIS A 73 -24.82 5.70 18.44
CA HIS A 73 -23.80 4.78 18.94
C HIS A 73 -22.52 4.78 18.10
N TRP A 74 -22.60 5.19 16.83
CA TRP A 74 -21.50 5.14 15.89
C TRP A 74 -20.97 6.54 15.61
N ARG A 75 -19.70 6.76 15.94
CA ARG A 75 -19.02 8.06 15.76
C ARG A 75 -17.91 7.91 14.73
N PRO A 76 -17.61 8.97 13.94
CA PRO A 76 -16.43 8.95 13.09
C PRO A 76 -15.19 8.75 13.97
N LEU A 77 -14.32 7.84 13.57
CA LEU A 77 -13.03 7.57 14.20
C LEU A 77 -11.92 8.24 13.39
N ALA A 78 -11.89 7.99 12.09
CA ALA A 78 -10.93 8.58 11.17
C ALA A 78 -11.51 8.67 9.74
N THR A 79 -10.95 9.55 8.92
CA THR A 79 -11.16 9.60 7.47
C THR A 79 -9.81 9.47 6.79
N LEU A 80 -9.65 8.47 5.94
CA LEU A 80 -8.46 8.26 5.12
C LEU A 80 -8.74 8.86 3.73
N THR A 81 -7.84 9.69 3.24
CA THR A 81 -7.87 10.25 1.90
C THR A 81 -6.65 9.79 1.13
N PHE A 82 -6.88 9.22 -0.05
CA PHE A 82 -5.85 8.72 -0.94
C PHE A 82 -5.75 9.61 -2.19
N PRO A 83 -4.59 9.62 -2.87
CA PRO A 83 -4.43 10.32 -4.13
C PRO A 83 -5.18 9.64 -5.29
N SER A 84 -5.41 8.31 -5.22
CA SER A 84 -6.14 7.55 -6.23
C SER A 84 -7.22 6.65 -5.63
N GLY A 85 -8.38 6.56 -6.28
CA GLY A 85 -9.46 5.67 -5.86
C GLY A 85 -9.07 4.19 -5.87
N ARG A 86 -8.26 3.74 -6.84
CA ARG A 86 -7.79 2.34 -6.90
C ARG A 86 -6.92 1.96 -5.71
N GLN A 87 -6.07 2.88 -5.25
CA GLN A 87 -5.21 2.68 -4.08
C GLN A 87 -6.05 2.56 -2.81
N GLY A 88 -7.03 3.45 -2.63
CA GLY A 88 -7.94 3.40 -1.49
C GLY A 88 -8.89 2.19 -1.52
N LEU A 89 -9.37 1.75 -2.68
CA LEU A 89 -10.13 0.50 -2.80
C LEU A 89 -9.32 -0.73 -2.38
N ASN A 90 -8.02 -0.75 -2.71
CA ASN A 90 -7.13 -1.81 -2.27
C ASN A 90 -6.93 -1.76 -0.75
N ALA A 91 -6.62 -0.58 -0.20
CA ALA A 91 -6.53 -0.38 1.24
C ALA A 91 -7.81 -0.81 1.98
N TYR A 92 -8.98 -0.43 1.48
CA TYR A 92 -10.27 -0.81 2.03
C TYR A 92 -10.49 -2.32 2.04
N LYS A 93 -10.05 -3.03 0.99
CA LYS A 93 -10.11 -4.48 0.93
C LYS A 93 -9.22 -5.09 2.00
N GLU A 94 -7.95 -4.67 2.08
CA GLU A 94 -6.98 -5.18 3.06
C GLU A 94 -7.44 -4.94 4.51
N LEU A 95 -7.91 -3.73 4.84
CA LEU A 95 -8.42 -3.40 6.17
C LEU A 95 -9.59 -4.30 6.61
N ARG A 96 -10.47 -4.66 5.67
CA ARG A 96 -11.58 -5.58 5.96
C ARG A 96 -11.10 -7.02 6.14
N GLU A 97 -10.09 -7.44 5.40
CA GLU A 97 -9.46 -8.75 5.56
C GLU A 97 -8.74 -8.85 6.91
N PHE A 98 -7.97 -7.84 7.32
CA PHE A 98 -7.33 -7.79 8.64
C PHE A 98 -8.35 -7.87 9.76
N ARG A 99 -9.42 -7.08 9.68
CA ARG A 99 -10.48 -7.14 10.69
C ARG A 99 -11.12 -8.51 10.80
N MET A 100 -11.38 -9.17 9.66
CA MET A 100 -11.89 -10.54 9.69
C MET A 100 -10.91 -11.49 10.38
N ARG A 101 -9.61 -11.38 10.10
CA ARG A 101 -8.58 -12.22 10.74
C ARG A 101 -8.49 -11.96 12.25
N HIS A 102 -8.48 -10.71 12.70
CA HIS A 102 -8.47 -10.38 14.13
C HIS A 102 -9.65 -10.98 14.91
N GLU A 103 -10.78 -11.21 14.25
CA GLU A 103 -11.98 -11.77 14.85
C GLU A 103 -12.06 -13.31 14.74
N HIS A 104 -11.35 -13.95 13.80
CA HIS A 104 -11.41 -15.41 13.54
C HIS A 104 -10.12 -16.16 13.90
N GLU A 105 -8.97 -15.59 13.61
CA GLU A 105 -7.62 -16.16 13.76
C GLU A 105 -6.93 -15.52 14.96
N TRP A 106 -7.51 -15.66 16.14
CA TRP A 106 -6.93 -15.17 17.39
C TRP A 106 -6.36 -16.34 18.19
N ASP A 107 -5.14 -16.18 18.69
CA ASP A 107 -4.46 -17.19 19.50
C ASP A 107 -3.91 -16.54 20.77
N PHE A 108 -4.83 -16.21 21.68
CA PHE A 108 -4.50 -15.60 22.97
C PHE A 108 -4.72 -16.65 24.06
N PRO A 109 -3.66 -17.20 24.68
CA PRO A 109 -3.77 -18.20 25.73
C PRO A 109 -4.74 -17.80 26.85
N ASP A 110 -4.73 -16.51 27.21
CA ASP A 110 -5.59 -15.92 28.24
C ASP A 110 -7.08 -15.92 27.87
N LEU A 111 -7.40 -15.83 26.57
CA LEU A 111 -8.79 -15.83 26.09
C LEU A 111 -9.33 -17.24 25.88
N VAL A 112 -8.47 -18.20 25.54
CA VAL A 112 -8.88 -19.61 25.35
C VAL A 112 -9.52 -20.18 26.63
N ARG A 113 -9.00 -19.79 27.80
CA ARG A 113 -9.51 -20.23 29.11
C ARG A 113 -10.55 -19.27 29.71
N ALA A 114 -10.80 -18.12 29.10
CA ALA A 114 -11.70 -17.12 29.65
C ALA A 114 -13.19 -17.48 29.40
N PRO A 115 -14.11 -16.98 30.23
CA PRO A 115 -15.54 -17.09 29.96
C PRO A 115 -15.91 -16.45 28.62
N LYS A 116 -16.81 -17.10 27.86
CA LYS A 116 -17.24 -16.66 26.51
C LYS A 116 -17.64 -15.19 26.44
N ALA A 117 -18.27 -14.64 27.48
CA ALA A 117 -18.64 -13.23 27.54
C ALA A 117 -17.43 -12.28 27.58
N LYS A 118 -16.37 -12.65 28.30
CA LYS A 118 -15.12 -11.89 28.36
C LYS A 118 -14.37 -11.96 27.03
N VAL A 119 -14.33 -13.14 26.41
CA VAL A 119 -13.78 -13.34 25.07
C VAL A 119 -14.50 -12.48 24.05
N ALA A 120 -15.83 -12.54 24.01
CA ALA A 120 -16.64 -11.74 23.09
C ALA A 120 -16.39 -10.23 23.27
N ARG A 121 -16.36 -9.74 24.53
CA ARG A 121 -16.07 -8.33 24.80
C ARG A 121 -14.68 -7.91 24.33
N ARG A 122 -13.68 -8.77 24.50
CA ARG A 122 -12.31 -8.50 24.04
C ARG A 122 -12.23 -8.50 22.51
N LEU A 123 -12.86 -9.46 21.85
CA LEU A 123 -12.92 -9.55 20.38
C LEU A 123 -13.73 -8.42 19.74
N GLN A 124 -14.67 -7.80 20.46
CA GLN A 124 -15.38 -6.62 19.98
C GLN A 124 -14.51 -5.36 19.97
N ASP A 125 -13.54 -5.27 20.87
CA ASP A 125 -12.66 -4.12 21.04
C ASP A 125 -11.56 -4.11 19.97
N GLN A 126 -11.95 -3.64 18.78
CA GLN A 126 -11.10 -3.64 17.58
C GLN A 126 -10.51 -2.25 17.27
N LYS A 127 -10.68 -1.26 18.15
CA LYS A 127 -10.20 0.11 17.91
C LYS A 127 -8.69 0.17 17.71
N ALA A 128 -7.92 -0.33 18.67
CA ALA A 128 -6.45 -0.31 18.58
C ALA A 128 -5.95 -1.12 17.38
N ASN A 129 -6.48 -2.33 17.19
CA ASN A 129 -6.13 -3.20 16.05
C ASN A 129 -6.40 -2.51 14.71
N SER A 130 -7.57 -1.88 14.54
CA SER A 130 -7.90 -1.18 13.30
C SER A 130 -6.93 -0.04 12.96
N ILE A 131 -6.39 0.62 13.98
CA ILE A 131 -5.44 1.72 13.81
C ILE A 131 -4.06 1.19 13.43
N ALA A 132 -3.61 0.13 14.10
CA ALA A 132 -2.41 -0.59 13.72
C ALA A 132 -2.51 -1.15 12.28
N ASP A 133 -3.66 -1.68 11.89
CA ASP A 133 -3.92 -2.19 10.53
C ASP A 133 -3.86 -1.07 9.49
N MET A 134 -4.41 0.11 9.79
CA MET A 134 -4.29 1.30 8.93
C MET A 134 -2.83 1.66 8.69
N ALA A 135 -2.02 1.73 9.75
CA ALA A 135 -0.60 2.00 9.63
C ALA A 135 0.13 0.92 8.83
N TYR A 136 -0.16 -0.35 9.09
CA TYR A 136 0.44 -1.48 8.39
C TYR A 136 0.12 -1.46 6.89
N VAL A 137 -1.15 -1.25 6.51
CA VAL A 137 -1.58 -1.16 5.11
C VAL A 137 -0.83 -0.03 4.41
N LEU A 138 -0.73 1.15 5.04
CA LEU A 138 -0.01 2.28 4.46
C LEU A 138 1.50 2.04 4.34
N LEU A 139 2.13 1.42 5.33
CA LEU A 139 3.54 0.99 5.26
C LEU A 139 3.78 -0.01 4.14
N ARG A 140 2.84 -0.94 3.92
CA ARG A 140 2.92 -1.91 2.82
C ARG A 140 2.79 -1.20 1.47
N GLN A 141 1.86 -0.25 1.34
CA GLN A 141 1.72 0.54 0.12
C GLN A 141 2.97 1.38 -0.17
N ASP A 142 3.59 1.98 0.86
CA ASP A 142 4.85 2.73 0.74
C ASP A 142 6.00 1.85 0.21
N ARG A 143 6.15 0.63 0.75
CA ARG A 143 7.14 -0.34 0.25
C ARG A 143 6.92 -0.69 -1.22
N VAL A 144 5.66 -0.90 -1.63
CA VAL A 144 5.34 -1.20 -3.02
C VAL A 144 5.62 0.00 -3.91
N ALA A 145 5.28 1.22 -3.47
CA ALA A 145 5.57 2.45 -4.21
C ALA A 145 7.07 2.60 -4.47
N ARG A 146 7.92 2.45 -3.44
CA ARG A 146 9.39 2.53 -3.58
C ARG A 146 9.95 1.48 -4.55
N TYR A 147 9.46 0.24 -4.46
CA TYR A 147 9.85 -0.82 -5.37
C TYR A 147 9.45 -0.51 -6.82
N GLN A 148 8.23 0.01 -7.04
CA GLN A 148 7.76 0.42 -8.36
C GLN A 148 8.64 1.54 -8.94
N SER A 149 9.00 2.54 -8.15
CA SER A 149 9.88 3.63 -8.57
C SER A 149 11.26 3.13 -8.97
N GLN A 150 11.90 2.30 -8.15
CA GLN A 150 13.21 1.71 -8.46
C GLN A 150 13.16 0.84 -9.72
N HIS A 151 12.12 0.02 -9.86
CA HIS A 151 11.95 -0.81 -11.04
C HIS A 151 11.76 0.05 -12.30
N ASP A 152 10.90 1.06 -12.25
CA ASP A 152 10.68 1.97 -13.37
C ASP A 152 11.96 2.71 -13.76
N GLU A 153 12.76 3.19 -12.80
CA GLU A 153 14.05 3.83 -13.03
C GLU A 153 15.04 2.88 -13.70
N THR A 154 15.18 1.63 -13.20
CA THR A 154 16.06 0.64 -13.85
C THR A 154 15.62 0.28 -15.26
N GLU A 155 14.32 0.24 -15.53
CA GLU A 155 13.80 -0.05 -16.87
C GLU A 155 14.01 1.16 -17.81
N GLN A 156 13.90 2.39 -17.30
CA GLN A 156 14.24 3.59 -18.06
C GLN A 156 15.72 3.58 -18.47
N LEU A 157 16.64 3.31 -17.54
CA LEU A 157 18.08 3.22 -17.83
C LEU A 157 18.40 2.11 -18.85
N LYS A 158 17.73 0.95 -18.77
CA LYS A 158 17.88 -0.12 -19.76
C LYS A 158 17.37 0.30 -21.14
N ASN A 159 16.24 0.99 -21.19
CA ASN A 159 15.66 1.49 -22.43
C ASN A 159 16.57 2.55 -23.06
N GLU A 160 17.08 3.50 -22.28
CA GLU A 160 18.04 4.50 -22.74
C GLU A 160 19.33 3.84 -23.25
N ALA A 161 19.89 2.88 -22.53
CA ALA A 161 21.06 2.13 -22.97
C ALA A 161 20.80 1.31 -24.25
N ALA A 162 19.60 0.75 -24.40
CA ALA A 162 19.20 0.03 -25.61
C ALA A 162 19.03 0.98 -26.80
N GLU A 163 18.45 2.17 -26.58
CA GLU A 163 18.34 3.22 -27.58
C GLU A 163 19.72 3.72 -28.03
N GLU A 164 20.65 3.96 -27.10
CA GLU A 164 22.02 4.36 -27.42
C GLU A 164 22.77 3.27 -28.21
N LYS A 165 22.64 2.00 -27.80
CA LYS A 165 23.20 0.87 -28.57
C LYS A 165 22.61 0.78 -29.97
N ALA A 166 21.30 0.98 -30.11
CA ALA A 166 20.63 0.95 -31.39
C ALA A 166 21.04 2.16 -32.27
N LYS A 167 21.19 3.36 -31.70
CA LYS A 167 21.75 4.53 -32.39
C LYS A 167 23.19 4.27 -32.86
N ALA A 168 24.05 3.70 -32.01
CA ALA A 168 25.42 3.32 -32.36
C ALA A 168 25.46 2.29 -33.50
N ARG A 169 24.61 1.25 -33.46
CA ARG A 169 24.50 0.26 -34.54
C ARG A 169 24.02 0.87 -35.85
N VAL A 170 23.07 1.80 -35.79
CA VAL A 170 22.60 2.54 -36.98
C VAL A 170 23.71 3.42 -37.58
N ALA A 171 24.57 4.02 -36.74
CA ALA A 171 25.72 4.80 -37.19
C ALA A 171 26.80 3.91 -37.82
N GLU A 172 27.06 2.72 -37.27
CA GLU A 172 27.97 1.73 -37.84
C GLU A 172 27.48 1.24 -39.21
N LEU A 173 26.19 0.88 -39.32
CA LEU A 173 25.57 0.49 -40.59
C LEU A 173 25.61 1.60 -41.63
N ARG A 174 25.66 2.88 -41.22
CA ARG A 174 25.83 4.01 -42.14
C ARG A 174 27.24 4.02 -42.74
N LYS A 175 28.28 3.82 -41.93
CA LYS A 175 29.68 3.76 -42.41
C LYS A 175 29.89 2.60 -43.38
N LEU A 176 29.44 1.40 -43.01
CA LEU A 176 29.53 0.21 -43.88
C LEU A 176 28.78 0.39 -45.20
N LYS A 177 27.65 1.11 -45.18
CA LYS A 177 26.89 1.42 -46.39
C LYS A 177 27.65 2.38 -47.30
N GLU A 178 28.33 3.39 -46.75
CA GLU A 178 29.14 4.35 -47.51
C GLU A 178 30.38 3.66 -48.14
N GLU A 179 30.97 2.67 -47.46
CA GLU A 179 32.05 1.83 -47.99
C GLU A 179 31.55 0.90 -49.10
N ALA A 180 30.48 0.14 -48.87
CA ALA A 180 29.92 -0.80 -49.85
C ALA A 180 29.36 -0.11 -51.11
N GLN A 181 29.04 1.19 -51.03
CA GLN A 181 28.59 1.97 -52.19
C GLN A 181 29.72 2.25 -53.19
N LYS A 182 30.99 2.15 -52.76
CA LYS A 182 32.17 2.30 -53.62
C LYS A 182 32.54 1.01 -54.36
N ASP A 183 32.08 -0.15 -53.87
CA ASP A 183 32.28 -1.45 -54.51
C ASP A 183 31.21 -1.70 -55.58
N THR A 184 31.58 -1.61 -56.86
CA THR A 184 30.71 -1.89 -58.02
C THR A 184 30.63 -3.37 -58.39
N THR A 185 31.25 -4.28 -57.63
CA THR A 185 31.16 -5.73 -57.84
C THR A 185 29.73 -6.24 -57.57
N PRO A 186 29.28 -7.28 -58.30
CA PRO A 186 27.94 -7.87 -58.10
C PRO A 186 27.73 -8.38 -56.66
N GLU A 187 28.79 -8.79 -55.97
CA GLU A 187 28.77 -9.15 -54.54
C GLU A 187 28.61 -7.93 -53.61
N GLY A 188 29.10 -6.74 -54.00
CA GLY A 188 28.88 -5.49 -53.27
C GLY A 188 27.42 -5.06 -53.30
N ILE A 189 26.74 -5.27 -54.44
CA ILE A 189 25.33 -4.91 -54.63
C ILE A 189 24.39 -5.74 -53.72
N THR A 190 24.66 -7.03 -53.53
CA THR A 190 23.87 -7.89 -52.63
C THR A 190 24.08 -7.52 -51.16
N LYS A 191 25.33 -7.26 -50.76
CA LYS A 191 25.68 -6.76 -49.41
C LYS A 191 25.01 -5.42 -49.10
N PHE A 192 25.00 -4.48 -50.05
CA PHE A 192 24.35 -3.18 -49.89
C PHE A 192 22.83 -3.29 -49.67
N LYS A 193 22.14 -4.17 -50.42
CA LYS A 193 20.70 -4.43 -50.25
C LYS A 193 20.40 -5.02 -48.86
N ALA A 194 21.23 -5.95 -48.38
CA ALA A 194 21.09 -6.56 -47.05
C ALA A 194 21.26 -5.53 -45.92
N LEU A 195 22.33 -4.72 -45.96
CA LEU A 195 22.59 -3.65 -44.98
C LEU A 195 21.46 -2.59 -44.94
N LYS A 196 20.86 -2.29 -46.09
CA LYS A 196 19.70 -1.38 -46.18
C LYS A 196 18.46 -1.94 -45.47
N ALA A 197 18.19 -3.24 -45.62
CA ALA A 197 17.07 -3.91 -44.97
C ALA A 197 17.26 -4.00 -43.44
N GLU A 198 18.47 -4.33 -42.97
CA GLU A 198 18.81 -4.38 -41.54
C GLU A 198 18.63 -3.01 -40.87
N LYS A 199 19.12 -1.94 -41.52
CA LYS A 199 18.92 -0.56 -41.03
C LYS A 199 17.44 -0.19 -40.92
N GLN A 200 16.62 -0.53 -41.92
CA GLN A 200 15.18 -0.26 -41.88
C GLN A 200 14.48 -1.02 -40.75
N HIS A 201 14.89 -2.27 -40.48
CA HIS A 201 14.32 -3.06 -39.38
C HIS A 201 14.66 -2.46 -38.00
N LEU A 202 15.92 -2.03 -37.79
CA LEU A 202 16.34 -1.36 -36.57
C LEU A 202 15.61 -0.03 -36.34
N VAL A 203 15.49 0.82 -37.38
CA VAL A 203 14.77 2.11 -37.28
C VAL A 203 13.28 1.90 -36.99
N ARG A 204 12.66 0.83 -37.50
CA ARG A 204 11.25 0.51 -37.24
C ARG A 204 10.99 -0.04 -35.85
N ASN A 205 12.03 -0.53 -35.17
CA ASN A 205 11.95 -1.07 -33.82
C ASN A 205 12.46 -0.07 -32.75
N LEU A 206 13.32 0.88 -33.13
CA LEU A 206 13.63 2.09 -32.37
C LEU A 206 12.33 2.88 -32.13
N GLY A 207 11.93 3.05 -30.88
CA GLY A 207 10.72 3.80 -30.48
C GLY A 207 9.47 2.97 -30.23
N LYS A 208 9.51 1.63 -30.39
CA LYS A 208 8.45 0.79 -29.82
C LYS A 208 8.72 0.61 -28.32
N PRO A 209 7.85 1.07 -27.42
CA PRO A 209 8.04 0.84 -26.00
C PRO A 209 8.12 -0.65 -25.74
N VAL A 210 9.15 -1.08 -25.00
CA VAL A 210 9.28 -2.46 -24.54
C VAL A 210 8.01 -2.78 -23.76
N GLU A 211 7.28 -3.82 -24.16
CA GLU A 211 6.03 -4.18 -23.48
C GLU A 211 6.31 -4.49 -22.01
N HIS A 212 5.80 -3.63 -21.11
CA HIS A 212 5.97 -3.80 -19.67
C HIS A 212 5.36 -5.12 -19.20
N ARG A 213 6.20 -6.04 -18.74
CA ARG A 213 5.76 -7.25 -18.03
C ARG A 213 5.27 -6.83 -16.65
N SER A 214 3.97 -6.97 -16.40
CA SER A 214 3.34 -6.48 -15.16
C SER A 214 4.00 -7.07 -13.90
N VAL A 215 4.30 -6.23 -12.91
CA VAL A 215 4.80 -6.61 -11.57
C VAL A 215 3.75 -7.31 -10.69
N ALA A 216 2.72 -7.91 -11.30
CA ALA A 216 1.58 -8.53 -10.61
C ALA A 216 2.00 -9.61 -9.58
N GLY A 217 3.21 -10.17 -9.71
CA GLY A 217 3.76 -11.13 -8.75
C GLY A 217 4.06 -10.57 -7.36
N LEU A 218 4.31 -9.26 -7.22
CA LEU A 218 4.65 -8.62 -5.94
C LEU A 218 3.44 -8.45 -5.00
N TRP A 219 2.23 -8.62 -5.55
CA TRP A 219 0.96 -8.52 -4.85
C TRP A 219 0.44 -9.86 -4.33
N SER A 220 1.16 -10.95 -4.59
CA SER A 220 0.79 -12.25 -4.03
C SER A 220 1.04 -12.24 -2.52
N PRO A 221 0.08 -12.66 -1.69
CA PRO A 221 0.33 -12.92 -0.29
C PRO A 221 1.50 -13.90 -0.16
N ILE A 222 2.46 -13.57 0.72
CA ILE A 222 3.47 -14.51 1.20
C ILE A 222 2.70 -15.76 1.68
N ASN A 223 2.93 -16.91 1.05
CA ASN A 223 2.32 -18.24 1.30
C ASN A 223 0.97 -18.64 0.66
N ASP A 224 0.60 -18.20 -0.56
CA ASP A 224 -0.47 -18.90 -1.29
C ASP A 224 0.08 -20.04 -2.19
N LYS A 225 0.21 -21.26 -1.62
CA LYS A 225 0.57 -22.51 -2.35
C LYS A 225 -0.61 -23.11 -3.13
N ARG A 226 -1.65 -22.35 -3.48
CA ARG A 226 -2.76 -22.90 -4.27
C ARG A 226 -2.31 -23.21 -5.71
N PRO A 227 -2.61 -24.41 -6.25
CA PRO A 227 -2.32 -24.73 -7.63
C PRO A 227 -3.06 -23.76 -8.54
N LYS A 228 -2.32 -23.09 -9.43
CA LYS A 228 -2.88 -22.14 -10.39
C LYS A 228 -3.86 -22.89 -11.29
N ALA A 229 -5.15 -22.61 -11.13
CA ALA A 229 -6.17 -23.16 -12.02
C ALA A 229 -5.81 -22.79 -13.47
N LYS A 230 -5.67 -23.80 -14.33
CA LYS A 230 -5.53 -23.65 -15.79
C LYS A 230 -6.83 -23.06 -16.35
N ARG A 231 -7.04 -21.76 -16.23
CA ARG A 231 -8.15 -21.04 -16.87
C ARG A 231 -7.68 -20.47 -18.20
N GLY A 232 -8.49 -20.69 -19.23
CA GLY A 232 -8.17 -20.46 -20.64
C GLY A 232 -7.60 -19.08 -20.97
N VAL A 233 -6.72 -19.07 -21.97
CA VAL A 233 -5.84 -17.98 -22.41
C VAL A 233 -6.60 -16.77 -23.00
N GLY A 234 -7.92 -16.81 -23.13
CA GLY A 234 -8.72 -15.72 -23.71
C GLY A 234 -9.40 -14.85 -22.66
N ARG A 235 -8.74 -13.75 -22.20
CA ARG A 235 -9.34 -12.47 -21.73
C ARG A 235 -8.43 -11.59 -20.84
N LEU A 236 -7.10 -11.76 -20.86
CA LEU A 236 -6.17 -10.89 -20.10
C LEU A 236 -5.72 -9.62 -20.86
N ARG A 237 -6.52 -9.09 -21.79
CA ARG A 237 -6.16 -7.86 -22.53
C ARG A 237 -6.42 -6.54 -21.78
N GLY A 238 -7.05 -6.59 -20.59
CA GLY A 238 -7.46 -5.39 -19.83
C GLY A 238 -6.69 -5.11 -18.53
N LEU A 239 -5.87 -6.03 -18.02
CA LEU A 239 -5.09 -5.80 -16.79
C LEU A 239 -3.71 -5.21 -17.11
N ARG A 240 -3.69 -4.07 -17.80
CA ARG A 240 -2.45 -3.29 -17.95
C ARG A 240 -2.22 -2.50 -16.65
N GLY A 241 -1.14 -2.86 -15.97
CA GLY A 241 -0.59 -2.14 -14.81
C GLY A 241 -1.24 -2.50 -13.48
N ALA A 242 -0.43 -3.03 -12.55
CA ALA A 242 -0.75 -2.93 -11.13
C ALA A 242 -1.00 -1.45 -10.78
N PRO A 243 -1.89 -1.13 -9.82
CA PRO A 243 -2.09 0.26 -9.40
C PRO A 243 -0.73 0.88 -9.06
N ARG A 244 -0.40 2.01 -9.68
CA ARG A 244 0.73 2.82 -9.23
C ARG A 244 0.37 3.33 -7.86
N MET A 245 1.18 2.99 -6.87
CA MET A 245 0.98 3.45 -5.51
C MET A 245 1.86 4.65 -5.27
N THR A 246 1.28 5.67 -4.66
CA THR A 246 2.01 6.83 -4.20
C THR A 246 1.56 7.13 -2.79
N MET A 247 2.51 7.54 -1.95
CA MET A 247 2.22 7.98 -0.59
C MET A 247 2.04 9.49 -0.50
N GLU A 248 2.45 10.22 -1.54
CA GLU A 248 2.25 11.66 -1.62
C GLU A 248 0.76 11.99 -1.75
N GLY A 249 0.26 12.84 -0.87
CA GLY A 249 -1.17 13.18 -0.80
C GLY A 249 -2.03 12.20 0.01
N VAL A 250 -1.45 11.20 0.69
CA VAL A 250 -2.19 10.38 1.66
C VAL A 250 -2.37 11.17 2.96
N ARG A 251 -3.63 11.37 3.37
CA ARG A 251 -4.01 12.11 4.58
C ARG A 251 -4.92 11.27 5.48
N ILE A 252 -4.73 11.38 6.80
CA ILE A 252 -5.62 10.80 7.80
C ILE A 252 -6.16 11.91 8.69
N GLU A 253 -7.47 12.09 8.67
CA GLU A 253 -8.16 13.02 9.57
C GLU A 253 -8.74 12.25 10.75
N TRP A 254 -8.31 12.57 11.97
CA TRP A 254 -8.67 11.87 13.19
C TRP A 254 -9.80 12.57 13.95
N ALA A 255 -10.74 11.81 14.51
CA ALA A 255 -11.69 12.37 15.45
C ALA A 255 -11.04 12.72 16.81
N ASN A 256 -9.98 11.99 17.17
CA ASN A 256 -9.09 12.25 18.29
C ASN A 256 -7.66 11.95 17.84
N ILE A 257 -6.78 12.95 17.83
CA ILE A 257 -5.41 12.79 17.32
C ILE A 257 -4.58 11.79 18.13
N LEU A 258 -4.87 11.63 19.41
CA LEU A 258 -4.19 10.66 20.28
C LEU A 258 -4.43 9.21 19.86
N ASP A 259 -5.49 8.94 19.10
CA ASP A 259 -5.72 7.61 18.57
C ASP A 259 -4.61 7.19 17.59
N ALA A 260 -3.85 8.12 17.00
CA ALA A 260 -2.71 7.80 16.14
C ALA A 260 -1.59 7.02 16.87
N GLU A 261 -1.50 7.14 18.20
CA GLU A 261 -0.49 6.47 19.03
C GLU A 261 -0.70 4.96 19.17
N PHE A 262 -1.88 4.44 18.81
CA PHE A 262 -2.13 2.99 18.82
C PHE A 262 -1.30 2.22 17.79
N ALA A 263 -0.77 2.92 16.77
CA ALA A 263 0.15 2.33 15.82
C ALA A 263 1.60 2.66 16.19
N ALA A 264 2.47 1.66 16.13
CA ALA A 264 3.88 1.82 16.50
C ALA A 264 4.63 2.77 15.54
N ASN A 265 4.36 2.67 14.23
CA ASN A 265 5.05 3.42 13.19
C ASN A 265 4.09 3.80 12.06
N TRP A 266 4.27 4.98 11.48
CA TRP A 266 3.58 5.45 10.28
C TRP A 266 4.59 5.77 9.17
N PRO A 267 4.23 5.67 7.88
CA PRO A 267 5.06 6.19 6.81
C PRO A 267 5.22 7.71 6.96
N GLN A 268 6.44 8.22 6.75
CA GLN A 268 6.76 9.64 6.96
C GLN A 268 5.96 10.61 6.07
N SER A 269 5.50 10.14 4.91
CA SER A 269 4.71 10.91 3.95
C SER A 269 3.22 11.03 4.31
N VAL A 270 2.76 10.29 5.31
CA VAL A 270 1.36 10.34 5.75
C VAL A 270 1.13 11.57 6.60
N ILE A 271 0.17 12.40 6.18
CA ILE A 271 -0.20 13.61 6.91
C ILE A 271 -1.33 13.28 7.88
N HIS A 272 -1.11 13.57 9.17
CA HIS A 272 -2.12 13.42 10.21
C HIS A 272 -2.77 14.79 10.50
N ASP A 273 -4.10 14.82 10.50
CA ASP A 273 -4.89 16.02 10.77
C ASP A 273 -6.06 15.67 11.70
N THR A 274 -6.81 16.67 12.18
CA THR A 274 -7.97 16.49 13.04
C THR A 274 -9.25 16.81 12.27
N ILE A 275 -10.29 15.99 12.43
CA ILE A 275 -11.61 16.25 11.85
C ILE A 275 -12.16 17.51 12.53
N THR A 276 -12.08 18.65 11.86
CA THR A 276 -12.69 19.90 12.34
C THR A 276 -14.21 19.72 12.39
N ARG A 277 -14.77 19.54 13.58
CA ARG A 277 -16.21 19.34 13.80
C ARG A 277 -17.05 20.60 13.52
N GLY A 278 -16.45 21.69 13.05
CA GLY A 278 -17.08 23.01 12.90
C GLY A 278 -16.86 23.72 11.55
N GLY A 279 -16.50 23.02 10.47
CA GLY A 279 -16.45 23.64 9.13
C GLY A 279 -17.85 23.78 8.52
N PRO A 280 -18.18 24.89 7.83
CA PRO A 280 -19.52 25.19 7.34
C PRO A 280 -20.04 24.06 6.46
N ARG A 281 -21.32 23.70 6.63
CA ARG A 281 -22.05 22.91 5.63
C ARG A 281 -21.74 23.52 4.26
N THR A 282 -21.06 22.74 3.42
CA THR A 282 -20.67 23.07 2.04
C THR A 282 -19.93 24.40 1.88
N ARG A 283 -18.60 24.38 1.96
CA ARG A 283 -17.80 25.14 1.00
C ARG A 283 -16.73 24.24 0.41
N ASN A 284 -16.63 24.31 -0.92
CA ASN A 284 -15.62 23.68 -1.74
C ASN A 284 -14.24 23.73 -1.06
N ILE A 285 -13.67 22.54 -0.85
CA ILE A 285 -12.25 22.40 -0.53
C ILE A 285 -11.52 22.65 -1.84
N HIS A 286 -11.20 23.91 -2.16
CA HIS A 286 -10.06 24.35 -2.98
C HIS A 286 -9.88 25.85 -2.74
N SER A 287 -8.88 26.21 -1.93
CA SER A 287 -8.18 27.47 -2.10
C SER A 287 -6.73 27.23 -1.74
N THR A 288 -5.98 26.76 -2.74
CA THR A 288 -4.55 26.98 -2.81
C THR A 288 -4.37 28.46 -3.08
N SER A 289 -4.06 29.24 -2.05
CA SER A 289 -3.54 30.60 -2.21
C SER A 289 -2.17 30.61 -1.59
N HIS A 290 -1.17 30.60 -2.48
CA HIS A 290 0.09 31.28 -2.25
C HIS A 290 -0.21 32.64 -1.62
N ASP A 291 0.16 32.84 -0.37
CA ASP A 291 0.64 34.14 0.09
C ASP A 291 1.56 33.95 1.29
N VAL A 292 2.82 34.25 1.00
CA VAL A 292 3.93 34.38 1.92
C VAL A 292 3.76 35.70 2.66
N LEU A 293 3.51 35.66 3.97
CA LEU A 293 3.99 36.70 4.88
C LEU A 293 4.42 36.08 6.21
N GLN A 294 5.63 36.49 6.60
CA GLN A 294 6.47 36.01 7.68
C GLN A 294 5.89 36.30 9.09
N ALA A 295 6.04 35.35 10.02
CA ALA A 295 6.30 35.56 11.46
C ALA A 295 6.47 34.20 12.18
N PRO A 296 7.19 34.11 13.31
CA PRO A 296 8.23 33.09 13.48
C PRO A 296 7.84 31.85 14.30
N THR A 297 8.62 30.82 14.01
CA THR A 297 8.97 29.61 14.76
C THR A 297 8.85 29.70 16.28
N GLU A 298 7.91 28.96 16.88
CA GLU A 298 7.98 28.60 18.31
C GLU A 298 7.08 27.39 18.66
N LEU A 299 7.23 26.25 17.98
CA LEU A 299 6.57 25.01 18.44
C LEU A 299 7.27 23.69 18.08
N GLU A 300 8.48 23.73 17.53
CA GLU A 300 9.25 22.50 17.23
C GLU A 300 10.04 21.93 18.43
N GLY A 301 10.00 22.58 19.60
CA GLY A 301 10.77 22.14 20.78
C GLY A 301 10.12 21.11 21.70
N ARG A 302 8.84 20.74 21.51
CA ARG A 302 8.07 20.02 22.55
C ARG A 302 7.62 18.59 22.25
N ILE A 303 7.72 18.13 21.00
CA ILE A 303 7.31 16.74 20.65
C ILE A 303 8.50 15.76 20.76
N GLY A 304 9.75 16.25 20.79
CA GLY A 304 10.95 15.41 20.91
C GLY A 304 11.44 15.05 22.32
N LYS A 305 10.84 15.56 23.41
CA LYS A 305 11.42 15.45 24.77
C LYS A 305 10.59 14.69 25.82
N LEU A 306 9.43 14.11 25.46
CA LEU A 306 8.62 13.29 26.37
C LEU A 306 8.77 11.77 26.16
N GLY A 307 9.48 11.33 25.11
CA GLY A 307 9.85 9.93 24.90
C GLY A 307 11.12 9.47 25.63
N ALA A 308 11.94 10.39 26.15
CA ALA A 308 13.25 10.05 26.74
C ALA A 308 13.24 9.87 28.27
N LYS A 309 12.22 10.35 28.99
CA LYS A 309 12.20 10.33 30.47
C LYS A 309 11.50 9.11 31.11
N ARG A 310 11.14 8.10 30.32
CA ARG A 310 10.60 6.82 30.83
C ARG A 310 11.53 5.62 30.56
N ALA A 311 12.72 5.85 30.00
CA ALA A 311 13.74 4.82 29.83
C ALA A 311 14.74 4.75 31.00
N GLU A 312 14.85 5.81 31.82
CA GLU A 312 15.84 5.88 32.92
C GLU A 312 15.32 5.42 34.31
N ARG A 313 14.11 4.84 34.38
CA ARG A 313 13.51 4.40 35.67
C ARG A 313 13.23 2.90 35.76
N THR A 314 13.81 2.11 34.87
CA THR A 314 13.77 0.63 34.90
C THR A 314 15.16 -0.03 34.91
N GLU A 315 16.23 0.73 35.12
CA GLU A 315 17.58 0.19 35.35
C GLU A 315 17.92 0.14 36.84
N THR A 316 17.16 -0.65 37.60
CA THR A 316 17.67 -1.25 38.83
C THR A 316 16.95 -2.56 39.03
N VAL A 317 17.72 -3.65 39.16
CA VAL A 317 17.31 -5.04 39.40
C VAL A 317 16.95 -5.82 38.12
N ILE A 318 17.98 -6.31 37.42
CA ILE A 318 18.20 -7.73 37.05
C ILE A 318 19.71 -7.83 36.76
N GLN A 319 20.47 -8.38 37.70
CA GLN A 319 21.82 -8.87 37.43
C GLN A 319 21.68 -10.17 36.65
N SER A 320 22.16 -10.19 35.41
CA SER A 320 22.34 -11.43 34.64
C SER A 320 23.57 -12.18 35.16
N PRO A 321 23.45 -13.47 35.56
CA PRO A 321 24.63 -14.29 35.79
C PRO A 321 25.23 -14.69 34.44
N ASN A 322 26.42 -14.17 34.18
CA ASN A 322 27.35 -14.71 33.19
C ASN A 322 27.91 -16.02 33.77
N SER A 323 27.53 -17.19 33.26
CA SER A 323 28.35 -18.39 33.46
C SER A 323 28.35 -19.28 32.22
N SER A 324 29.56 -19.61 31.78
CA SER A 324 29.90 -20.53 30.70
C SER A 324 29.62 -22.00 31.04
N GLU A 325 28.93 -22.29 32.16
CA GLU A 325 28.73 -23.65 32.67
C GLU A 325 27.46 -24.33 32.14
N GLU A 326 26.42 -23.59 31.75
CA GLU A 326 25.16 -24.20 31.27
C GLU A 326 25.26 -24.78 29.84
N ARG A 327 26.24 -24.34 29.04
CA ARG A 327 26.48 -24.92 27.71
C ARG A 327 27.13 -26.31 27.76
N SER A 328 27.72 -26.70 28.89
CA SER A 328 28.34 -28.03 29.09
C SER A 328 27.29 -29.12 29.35
N GLY A 329 26.19 -28.77 30.05
CA GLY A 329 25.13 -29.72 30.41
C GLY A 329 24.28 -30.18 29.22
N LEU A 330 23.98 -29.29 28.28
CA LEU A 330 23.15 -29.58 27.10
C LEU A 330 23.87 -30.50 26.10
N ASN A 331 25.19 -30.34 25.92
CA ASN A 331 25.96 -31.22 25.05
C ASN A 331 26.10 -32.64 25.64
N LYS A 332 26.26 -32.77 26.97
CA LYS A 332 26.27 -34.08 27.65
C LYS A 332 24.93 -34.82 27.56
N LEU A 333 23.80 -34.10 27.50
CA LEU A 333 22.48 -34.71 27.35
C LEU A 333 22.25 -35.21 25.90
N LEU A 334 22.73 -34.47 24.91
CA LEU A 334 22.66 -34.86 23.50
C LEU A 334 23.58 -36.03 23.16
N ASP A 335 24.76 -36.13 23.78
CA ASP A 335 25.65 -37.29 23.61
C ASP A 335 25.10 -38.57 24.24
N ARG A 336 24.37 -38.48 25.38
CA ARG A 336 23.67 -39.64 25.97
C ARG A 336 22.54 -40.18 25.09
N LEU A 337 21.79 -39.28 24.43
CA LEU A 337 20.71 -39.68 23.51
C LEU A 337 21.26 -40.28 22.20
N ARG A 338 22.50 -39.95 21.82
CA ARG A 338 23.14 -40.47 20.62
C ARG A 338 23.72 -41.87 20.82
N ASN A 339 24.25 -42.16 22.02
CA ASN A 339 24.89 -43.45 22.31
C ASN A 339 23.92 -44.51 22.86
N GLY A 340 22.79 -44.12 23.46
CA GLY A 340 21.79 -45.07 23.99
C GLY A 340 20.97 -45.85 22.94
N ARG A 341 21.26 -45.70 21.65
CA ARG A 341 20.51 -46.36 20.55
C ARG A 341 21.24 -47.56 19.94
N GLN A 342 22.45 -47.88 20.39
CA GLN A 342 23.22 -49.04 19.88
C GLN A 342 23.08 -50.30 20.74
N ASP A 343 22.64 -50.21 22.01
CA ASP A 343 22.56 -51.37 22.92
C ASP A 343 21.23 -52.15 22.86
N ALA A 344 20.33 -51.83 21.93
CA ALA A 344 19.03 -52.48 21.80
C ALA A 344 18.94 -53.54 20.67
N MET A 345 20.07 -53.96 20.08
CA MET A 345 20.09 -54.98 19.01
C MET A 345 21.09 -56.13 19.25
N SER A 346 21.36 -56.47 20.50
CA SER A 346 22.09 -57.71 20.83
C SER A 346 21.53 -58.37 22.09
N VAL A 347 20.36 -59.00 21.97
CA VAL A 347 19.97 -60.24 22.69
C VAL A 347 19.06 -61.05 21.77
#